data_AF-A0A2K5Q5P9-F1
#
_entry.id   AF-A0A2K5Q5P9-F1
#
_cell.length_a   1.000
_cell.length_b   1.000
_cell.length_c   1.000
_cell.angle_alpha   90.00
_cell.angle_beta   90.00
_cell.angle_gamma   90.00
#
_symmetry.space_group_name_H-M   'P 1'
#
loop_
_entity.id
_entity.type
_entity.pdbx_description
1 polymer ?
#
loop_
_entity_poly.entity_id
_entity_poly.type
_entity_poly.pdbx_seq_one_letter_code
_entity_poly.pdbx_strand_id
1 'polypeptide(L)'
;MEELSRALASSFSVSEDLNSTAAPHPRLSQYKSKFSSLEQSEPRQRLLELQKSKRLDYVNHARRLAEDDWTGMESEEEDKKDDEEMDIDTVEKLPKRYANQPLIAKLLAVPVLHISWKGNHMLCGPL
;
A
#
# COMPACT_ATOMS: atom_id res chain seq x y z
N MET A 1 -10.21 -13.80 29.41
CA MET A 1 -10.33 -12.37 29.02
C MET A 1 -9.12 -11.90 28.22
N GLU A 2 -7.90 -12.21 28.63
CA GLU A 2 -6.66 -11.82 27.91
C GLU A 2 -6.55 -12.34 26.47
N GLU A 3 -7.07 -13.55 26.22
CA GLU A 3 -7.04 -14.13 24.87
C GLU A 3 -7.98 -13.41 23.90
N LEU A 4 -9.12 -12.92 24.41
CA LEU A 4 -10.08 -12.14 23.65
C LEU A 4 -9.54 -10.74 23.34
N SER A 5 -8.92 -10.06 24.32
CA SER A 5 -8.27 -8.76 24.11
C SER A 5 -7.12 -8.87 23.10
N ARG A 6 -6.31 -9.92 23.20
CA ARG A 6 -5.25 -10.22 22.24
C ARG A 6 -5.81 -10.46 20.84
N ALA A 7 -6.85 -11.27 20.69
CA ALA A 7 -7.46 -11.56 19.39
C ALA A 7 -8.00 -10.27 18.74
N LEU A 8 -8.72 -9.45 19.51
CA LEU A 8 -9.25 -8.17 19.03
C LEU A 8 -8.12 -7.20 18.61
N ALA A 9 -7.13 -6.98 19.48
CA ALA A 9 -6.05 -6.02 19.22
C ALA A 9 -5.11 -6.45 18.08
N SER A 10 -4.94 -7.76 17.87
CA SER A 10 -3.99 -8.27 16.87
C SER A 10 -4.58 -8.56 15.50
N SER A 11 -5.89 -8.83 15.40
CA SER A 11 -6.50 -9.39 14.20
C SER A 11 -7.77 -8.69 13.71
N PHE A 12 -8.23 -7.64 14.37
CA PHE A 12 -9.35 -6.83 13.89
C PHE A 12 -8.85 -5.64 13.05
N SER A 13 -9.14 -5.62 11.75
CA SER A 13 -8.90 -4.48 10.86
C SER A 13 -9.89 -4.48 9.70
N VAL A 14 -10.29 -3.30 9.22
CA VAL A 14 -11.22 -3.16 8.08
C VAL A 14 -10.48 -3.09 6.74
N SER A 15 -9.36 -2.37 6.66
CA SER A 15 -8.60 -2.15 5.42
C SER A 15 -7.40 -3.08 5.23
N GLU A 16 -7.09 -3.93 6.23
CA GLU A 16 -5.97 -4.89 6.23
C GLU A 16 -4.58 -4.30 5.88
N ASP A 17 -4.40 -2.98 6.05
CA ASP A 17 -3.17 -2.28 5.69
C ASP A 17 -1.98 -2.67 6.60
N LEU A 18 -0.88 -3.11 5.96
CA LEU A 18 0.36 -3.42 6.67
C LEU A 18 1.01 -2.16 7.25
N ASN A 19 1.38 -2.20 8.54
CA ASN A 19 2.05 -1.11 9.27
C ASN A 19 1.32 0.24 9.14
N SER A 20 -0.02 0.25 9.28
CA SER A 20 -0.84 1.47 9.23
C SER A 20 -0.47 2.48 10.31
N THR A 21 -0.56 3.77 9.98
CA THR A 21 -0.35 4.91 10.89
C THR A 21 -1.55 5.20 11.80
N ALA A 22 -2.71 4.58 11.52
CA ALA A 22 -3.88 4.67 12.40
C ALA A 22 -3.70 3.87 13.71
N ALA A 23 -2.82 2.86 13.68
CA ALA A 23 -2.45 2.06 14.85
C ALA A 23 -1.09 2.54 15.42
N PRO A 24 -0.83 2.34 16.72
CA PRO A 24 0.47 2.68 17.32
C PRO A 24 1.61 1.88 16.68
N HIS A 25 2.84 2.42 16.79
CA HIS A 25 4.02 1.78 16.19
C HIS A 25 4.19 0.32 16.68
N PRO A 26 4.49 -0.66 15.80
CA PRO A 26 4.62 -2.07 16.17
C PRO A 26 5.52 -2.36 17.38
N ARG A 27 6.59 -1.57 17.55
CA ARG A 27 7.52 -1.66 18.70
C ARG A 27 6.93 -1.18 20.04
N LEU A 28 5.90 -0.34 20.00
CA LEU A 28 5.23 0.21 21.17
C LEU A 28 3.92 -0.51 21.49
N SER A 29 3.46 -1.40 20.60
CA SER A 29 2.24 -2.17 20.82
C SER A 29 2.44 -3.26 21.86
N GLN A 30 1.43 -3.47 22.72
CA GLN A 30 1.41 -4.55 23.71
C GLN A 30 1.22 -5.93 23.05
N TYR A 31 0.49 -5.97 21.93
CA TYR A 31 0.23 -7.19 21.18
C TYR A 31 0.82 -7.07 19.78
N LYS A 32 1.43 -8.16 19.29
CA LYS A 32 1.88 -8.25 17.90
C LYS A 32 0.67 -8.42 16.99
N SER A 33 0.42 -7.45 16.12
CA SER A 33 -0.64 -7.56 15.11
C SER A 33 -0.21 -8.44 13.95
N LYS A 34 -1.18 -9.11 13.32
CA LYS A 34 -0.94 -9.88 12.08
C LYS A 34 -0.51 -8.96 10.92
N PHE A 35 -0.94 -7.71 10.97
CA PHE A 35 -0.66 -6.68 9.96
C PHE A 35 0.62 -5.89 10.24
N SER A 36 1.43 -6.30 11.23
CA SER A 36 2.73 -5.72 11.52
C SER A 36 3.85 -6.52 10.86
N SER A 37 4.51 -5.96 9.84
CA SER A 37 5.68 -6.57 9.20
C SER A 37 6.96 -5.78 9.52
N LEU A 38 8.07 -6.50 9.79
CA LEU A 38 9.39 -5.88 9.91
C LEU A 38 10.05 -5.67 8.54
N GLU A 39 9.71 -6.52 7.56
CA GLU A 39 10.29 -6.52 6.23
C GLU A 39 9.49 -5.58 5.31
N GLN A 40 10.09 -4.44 5.00
CA GLN A 40 9.47 -3.42 4.13
C GLN A 40 10.25 -3.16 2.84
N SER A 41 11.46 -3.69 2.66
CA SER A 41 12.28 -3.46 1.48
C SER A 41 11.76 -4.20 0.26
N GLU A 42 11.52 -5.51 0.38
CA GLU A 42 11.07 -6.33 -0.75
C GLU A 42 9.69 -5.91 -1.28
N PRO A 43 8.67 -5.67 -0.44
CA PRO A 43 7.37 -5.19 -0.94
C PRO A 43 7.47 -3.82 -1.61
N ARG A 44 8.38 -2.95 -1.14
CA ARG A 44 8.63 -1.64 -1.77
C ARG A 44 9.26 -1.79 -3.15
N GLN A 45 10.22 -2.69 -3.31
CA GLN A 45 10.85 -2.96 -4.61
C GLN A 45 9.84 -3.49 -5.62
N ARG A 46 9.06 -4.51 -5.23
CA ARG A 46 7.99 -5.07 -6.08
C ARG A 46 6.96 -4.00 -6.48
N LEU A 47 6.55 -3.15 -5.54
CA LEU A 47 5.62 -2.05 -5.82
C LEU A 47 6.20 -1.06 -6.85
N LEU A 48 7.48 -0.71 -6.75
CA LEU A 48 8.15 0.18 -7.70
C LEU A 48 8.28 -0.45 -9.10
N GLU A 49 8.52 -1.76 -9.18
CA GLU A 49 8.52 -2.49 -10.45
C GLU A 49 7.13 -2.51 -11.10
N LEU A 50 6.09 -2.76 -10.31
CA LEU A 50 4.70 -2.73 -10.77
C LEU A 50 4.29 -1.31 -11.21
N GLN A 51 4.74 -0.27 -10.52
CA GLN A 51 4.50 1.12 -10.94
C GLN A 51 5.15 1.46 -12.30
N LYS A 52 6.26 0.79 -12.66
CA LYS A 52 6.89 1.00 -13.98
C LYS A 52 6.12 0.31 -15.11
N SER A 53 5.52 -0.86 -14.86
CA SER A 53 4.77 -1.61 -15.87
C SER A 53 3.33 -1.11 -16.01
N LYS A 54 2.74 -0.59 -14.94
CA LYS A 54 1.33 -0.24 -14.90
C LYS A 54 1.04 1.10 -15.58
N ARG A 55 0.16 1.06 -16.57
CA ARG A 55 -0.35 2.25 -17.27
C ARG A 55 -1.74 2.61 -16.71
N LEU A 56 -1.79 3.63 -15.87
CA LEU A 56 -3.01 4.20 -15.30
C LEU A 56 -3.31 5.55 -15.92
N ASP A 57 -4.58 5.81 -16.25
CA ASP A 57 -5.03 7.08 -16.84
C ASP A 57 -5.26 8.16 -15.78
N TYR A 58 -4.17 8.66 -15.18
CA TYR A 58 -4.21 9.70 -14.14
C TYR A 58 -4.84 11.02 -14.63
N VAL A 59 -4.70 11.35 -15.92
CA VAL A 59 -5.27 12.58 -16.50
C VAL A 59 -6.80 12.52 -16.50
N ASN A 60 -7.36 11.39 -16.93
CA ASN A 60 -8.80 11.18 -16.88
C ASN A 60 -9.31 11.14 -15.44
N HIS A 61 -8.55 10.53 -14.53
CA HIS A 61 -8.91 10.48 -13.10
C HIS A 61 -8.92 11.88 -12.46
N ALA A 62 -7.94 12.73 -12.76
CA ALA A 62 -7.92 14.12 -12.30
C ALA A 62 -9.12 14.93 -12.85
N ARG A 63 -9.49 14.74 -14.13
CA ARG A 63 -10.69 15.34 -14.71
C ARG A 63 -11.95 14.93 -13.94
N ARG A 64 -12.12 13.63 -13.69
CA ARG A 64 -13.28 13.08 -12.96
C ARG A 64 -13.36 13.63 -11.54
N LEU A 65 -12.23 13.78 -10.85
CA LEU A 65 -12.19 14.41 -9.52
C LEU A 65 -12.59 15.89 -9.54
N ALA A 66 -12.26 16.62 -10.60
CA ALA A 66 -12.61 18.03 -10.75
C ALA A 66 -14.08 18.24 -11.14
N GLU A 67 -14.63 17.37 -11.99
CA GLU A 67 -15.98 17.51 -12.57
C GLU A 67 -17.05 16.71 -11.82
N ASP A 68 -16.66 15.91 -10.82
CA ASP A 68 -17.51 14.94 -10.11
C ASP A 68 -18.27 13.96 -11.03
N ASP A 69 -17.70 13.72 -12.21
CA ASP A 69 -18.28 12.84 -13.23
C ASP A 69 -17.72 11.41 -13.09
N TRP A 70 -18.50 10.54 -12.47
CA TRP A 70 -18.20 9.12 -12.28
C TRP A 70 -19.04 8.20 -13.18
N THR A 71 -19.81 8.79 -14.09
CA THR A 71 -20.76 8.10 -14.96
C THR A 71 -19.99 7.30 -16.02
N GLY A 72 -20.10 5.96 -16.01
CA GLY A 72 -19.42 5.06 -16.96
C GLY A 72 -18.40 4.08 -16.35
N MET A 73 -18.10 4.18 -15.05
CA MET A 73 -17.23 3.22 -14.36
C MET A 73 -18.01 2.03 -13.78
N GLU A 74 -19.34 2.09 -13.71
CA GLU A 74 -20.20 0.94 -13.36
C GLU A 74 -20.37 -0.03 -14.55
N SER A 75 -20.38 0.47 -15.79
CA SER A 75 -20.52 -0.33 -17.00
C SER A 75 -19.26 -1.14 -17.37
N GLU A 76 -18.06 -0.67 -17.01
CA GLU A 76 -16.82 -1.42 -17.21
C GLU A 76 -16.61 -2.53 -16.14
N GLU A 77 -17.50 -2.62 -15.14
CA GLU A 77 -17.43 -3.64 -14.07
C GLU A 77 -18.19 -4.92 -14.38
N GLU A 78 -19.14 -4.90 -15.31
CA GLU A 78 -19.90 -6.10 -15.70
C GLU A 78 -19.24 -6.90 -16.84
N ASP A 79 -18.44 -6.27 -17.70
CA ASP A 79 -17.86 -6.88 -18.91
C ASP A 79 -16.56 -7.70 -18.69
N LYS A 80 -16.18 -8.01 -17.45
CA LYS A 80 -14.98 -8.83 -17.14
C LYS A 80 -15.29 -10.06 -16.28
N LYS A 81 -16.46 -10.67 -16.49
CA LYS A 81 -16.85 -11.92 -15.82
C LYS A 81 -16.74 -13.17 -16.68
N ASP A 82 -16.22 -13.06 -17.89
CA ASP A 82 -16.08 -14.21 -18.79
C ASP A 82 -14.76 -14.11 -19.56
N ASP A 83 -13.65 -14.38 -18.89
CA ASP A 83 -12.52 -15.00 -19.56
C ASP A 83 -11.62 -15.73 -18.56
N GLU A 84 -11.13 -16.87 -19.00
CA GLU A 84 -10.60 -18.00 -18.25
C GLU A 84 -9.37 -17.69 -17.39
N GLU A 85 -9.29 -18.38 -16.25
CA GLU A 85 -8.09 -18.86 -15.53
C GLU A 85 -6.73 -18.31 -16.02
N MET A 86 -6.46 -17.05 -15.74
CA MET A 86 -5.12 -16.44 -15.79
C MET A 86 -4.91 -15.70 -14.47
N ASP A 87 -3.75 -15.87 -13.85
CA ASP A 87 -3.28 -15.07 -12.70
C ASP A 87 -3.17 -13.60 -13.12
N ILE A 88 -4.29 -12.92 -13.24
CA ILE A 88 -4.36 -11.49 -13.44
C ILE A 88 -4.22 -10.91 -12.04
N ASP A 89 -3.00 -10.49 -11.70
CA ASP A 89 -2.71 -9.60 -10.58
C ASP A 89 -3.88 -8.61 -10.48
N THR A 90 -4.64 -8.69 -9.37
CA THR A 90 -5.87 -7.92 -9.16
C THR A 90 -5.61 -6.48 -9.61
N VAL A 91 -6.22 -6.07 -10.73
CA VAL A 91 -5.94 -4.78 -11.34
C VAL A 91 -6.39 -3.72 -10.34
N GLU A 92 -5.47 -3.21 -9.52
CA GLU A 92 -5.80 -2.22 -8.51
C GLU A 92 -6.32 -0.97 -9.25
N LYS A 93 -7.63 -0.74 -9.17
CA LYS A 93 -8.28 0.39 -9.82
C LYS A 93 -7.98 1.66 -9.02
N LEU A 94 -7.95 2.80 -9.69
CA LEU A 94 -7.88 4.09 -9.00
C LEU A 94 -9.12 4.25 -8.10
N PRO A 95 -8.97 4.80 -6.88
CA PRO A 95 -10.09 5.02 -5.98
C PRO A 95 -11.20 5.86 -6.64
N LYS A 96 -12.45 5.40 -6.43
CA LYS A 96 -13.66 6.12 -6.87
C LYS A 96 -13.96 7.27 -5.91
N ARG A 97 -14.47 8.39 -6.44
CA ARG A 97 -14.90 9.57 -5.68
C ARG A 97 -13.75 10.19 -4.87
N TYR A 98 -14.06 11.02 -3.88
CA TYR A 98 -13.06 11.74 -3.09
C TYR A 98 -12.41 10.92 -1.96
N ALA A 99 -12.91 9.72 -1.65
CA ALA A 99 -12.37 8.89 -0.59
C ALA A 99 -11.06 8.21 -1.02
N ASN A 100 -10.14 8.02 -0.07
CA ASN A 100 -8.87 7.29 -0.25
C ASN A 100 -7.97 7.81 -1.39
N GLN A 101 -8.11 9.09 -1.76
CA GLN A 101 -7.26 9.77 -2.73
C GLN A 101 -5.82 10.06 -2.26
N PRO A 102 -5.55 10.43 -0.99
CA PRO A 102 -4.18 10.69 -0.58
C PRO A 102 -3.40 9.38 -0.46
N LEU A 103 -2.11 9.43 -0.84
CA LEU A 103 -1.17 8.35 -0.58
C LEU A 103 -0.90 8.26 0.93
N ILE A 104 -1.35 7.18 1.56
CA ILE A 104 -1.14 6.93 2.99
C ILE A 104 0.22 6.26 3.20
N ALA A 105 1.07 6.90 4.00
CA ALA A 105 2.37 6.34 4.36
C ALA A 105 2.24 5.22 5.40
N LYS A 106 3.09 4.19 5.27
CA LYS A 106 3.28 3.14 6.28
C LYS A 106 4.29 3.61 7.33
N LEU A 107 4.18 3.10 8.55
CA LEU A 107 5.16 3.35 9.61
C LEU A 107 6.57 2.94 9.15
N LEU A 108 7.57 3.74 9.52
CA LEU A 108 8.91 3.67 8.97
C LEU A 108 9.72 2.49 9.53
N ALA A 109 10.12 1.55 8.69
CA ALA A 109 11.32 0.74 8.91
C ALA A 109 12.51 1.41 8.21
N VAL A 110 13.60 1.58 8.97
CA VAL A 110 14.85 2.17 8.50
C VAL A 110 15.34 1.35 7.29
N PRO A 111 15.41 1.92 6.08
CA PRO A 111 16.02 1.23 4.95
C PRO A 111 17.51 1.01 5.28
N VAL A 112 18.07 -0.12 4.84
CA VAL A 112 19.50 -0.40 4.99
C VAL A 112 20.27 0.59 4.11
N LEU A 113 20.53 1.78 4.64
CA LEU A 113 21.46 2.73 4.07
C LEU A 113 22.85 2.21 4.39
N HIS A 114 23.56 1.69 3.39
CA HIS A 114 24.96 1.31 3.55
C HIS A 114 25.78 2.60 3.62
N ILE A 115 25.92 3.15 4.83
CA ILE A 115 26.79 4.31 5.09
C ILE A 115 28.23 3.81 5.02
N SER A 116 28.81 3.85 3.82
CA SER A 116 30.24 3.56 3.63
C SER A 116 31.04 4.83 3.92
N TRP A 117 31.77 4.81 5.03
CA TRP A 117 32.76 5.85 5.33
C TRP A 117 34.03 5.54 4.55
N LYS A 118 34.35 6.36 3.54
CA LYS A 118 35.65 6.32 2.83
C LYS A 118 36.40 7.60 3.19
N GLY A 119 37.17 7.56 4.29
CA GLY A 119 37.81 8.74 4.87
C GLY A 119 36.80 9.72 5.48
N ASN A 120 37.06 11.04 5.36
CA ASN A 120 36.22 12.12 5.93
C ASN A 120 35.00 12.50 5.07
N HIS A 121 34.69 11.74 4.01
CA HIS A 121 33.55 12.01 3.14
C HIS A 121 32.50 10.89 3.24
N MET A 122 31.26 11.29 3.53
CA MET A 122 30.09 10.43 3.54
C MET A 122 29.60 10.24 2.10
N LEU A 123 29.75 9.03 1.57
CA LEU A 123 29.18 8.65 0.28
C LEU A 123 27.86 7.91 0.54
N CYS A 124 26.74 8.53 0.15
CA CYS A 124 25.42 7.91 0.17
C CYS A 124 25.08 7.48 -1.26
N GLY A 125 25.04 6.18 -1.53
CA GLY A 125 24.69 5.64 -2.85
C GLY A 125 23.68 4.50 -2.72
N PRO A 126 22.68 4.39 -3.62
CA PRO A 126 21.88 3.18 -3.76
C PRO A 126 22.73 2.07 -4.41
N LEU A 127 22.40 0.81 -4.11
CA LEU A 127 22.95 -0.37 -4.80
C LEU A 127 22.65 -0.32 -6.31
#